data_AF-A0A858XDU2-F1
#
_entry.id   AF-A0A858XDU2-F1
#
_cell.length_a   1.000
_cell.length_b   1.000
_cell.length_c   1.000
_cell.angle_alpha   90.00
_cell.angle_beta   90.00
_cell.angle_gamma   90.00
#
_symmetry.space_group_name_H-M   'P 1'
#
loop_
_entity.id
_entity.type
_entity.pdbx_description
1 polymer ?
#
loop_
_entity_poly.entity_id
_entity_poly.type
_entity_poly.pdbx_seq_one_letter_code
_entity_poly.pdbx_strand_id
1 'polypeptide(L)'
;MPALPNRRHERLAEALAAGIPPDEALIVAGYKARGIAARLAGRADIAGRVRELVGAHQVPPPQPSPASGRGGMAHTVAEMNTLPAVIPGPVPGISIPGSAPETEIPGTSPGMTAALEASASVADLPSRPAPTRQWVLERLVDNVERALQLADPKDPATEASARTKYDGSVANRALELLGKELGMFTERSENQHTLHDISDQPLTPDQWAKRHVGDA
;
A
#
# COMPACT_ATOMS: atom_id res chain seq x y z
N MET A 1 -12.30 -0.37 22.76
CA MET A 1 -11.87 1.02 23.02
C MET A 1 -13.06 1.96 23.03
N PRO A 2 -12.98 3.18 23.61
CA PRO A 2 -14.04 4.19 23.44
C PRO A 2 -14.23 4.53 21.95
N ALA A 3 -15.45 4.93 21.57
CA ALA A 3 -15.77 5.34 20.20
C ALA A 3 -14.84 6.47 19.73
N LEU A 4 -14.55 6.51 18.42
CA LEU A 4 -13.71 7.55 17.85
C LEU A 4 -14.38 8.92 18.06
N PRO A 5 -13.62 9.97 18.43
CA PRO A 5 -14.18 11.29 18.72
C PRO A 5 -14.84 11.95 17.51
N ASN A 6 -14.41 11.56 16.29
CA ASN A 6 -15.04 12.02 15.06
C ASN A 6 -16.13 11.03 14.61
N ARG A 7 -17.39 11.48 14.66
CA ARG A 7 -18.57 10.73 14.20
C ARG A 7 -18.45 10.18 12.77
N ARG A 8 -17.76 10.88 11.86
CA ARG A 8 -17.56 10.40 10.49
C ARG A 8 -16.54 9.27 10.40
N HIS A 9 -15.51 9.28 11.26
CA HIS A 9 -14.55 8.18 11.35
C HIS A 9 -15.19 6.93 11.94
N GLU A 10 -16.08 7.09 12.92
CA GLU A 10 -16.83 5.96 13.50
C GLU A 10 -17.72 5.29 12.43
N ARG A 11 -18.51 6.08 11.67
CA ARG A 11 -19.32 5.56 10.56
C ARG A 11 -18.49 4.89 9.46
N LEU A 12 -17.31 5.43 9.17
CA LEU A 12 -16.38 4.82 8.21
C LEU A 12 -15.87 3.47 8.73
N ALA A 13 -15.50 3.38 10.01
CA ALA A 13 -15.04 2.14 10.63
C ALA A 13 -16.16 1.07 10.69
N GLU A 14 -17.39 1.46 10.99
CA GLU A 14 -18.56 0.58 10.95
C GLU A 14 -18.81 0.02 9.55
N ALA A 15 -18.80 0.89 8.52
CA ALA A 15 -18.99 0.47 7.13
C ALA A 15 -17.88 -0.48 6.66
N LEU A 16 -16.62 -0.20 7.00
CA LEU A 16 -15.49 -1.08 6.69
C LEU A 16 -15.59 -2.43 7.42
N ALA A 17 -16.03 -2.44 8.69
CA ALA A 17 -16.24 -3.66 9.45
C ALA A 17 -17.39 -4.52 8.91
N ALA A 18 -18.39 -3.90 8.28
CA ALA A 18 -19.45 -4.57 7.54
C ALA A 18 -19.00 -5.15 6.18
N GLY A 19 -17.73 -4.95 5.79
CA GLY A 19 -17.17 -5.45 4.54
C GLY A 19 -17.42 -4.57 3.31
N ILE A 20 -17.90 -3.33 3.51
CA ILE A 20 -18.10 -2.37 2.42
C ILE A 20 -16.74 -1.89 1.90
N PRO A 21 -16.53 -1.79 0.58
CA PRO A 21 -15.26 -1.33 0.02
C PRO A 21 -14.95 0.13 0.46
N PRO A 22 -13.66 0.51 0.61
CA PRO A 22 -13.28 1.79 1.21
C PRO A 22 -13.87 3.04 0.55
N ASP A 23 -14.01 3.03 -0.77
CA ASP A 23 -14.55 4.17 -1.52
C ASP A 23 -16.05 4.37 -1.27
N GLU A 24 -16.79 3.28 -1.12
CA GLU A 24 -18.23 3.31 -0.82
C GLU A 24 -18.47 3.62 0.66
N ALA A 25 -17.64 3.07 1.55
CA ALA A 25 -17.67 3.37 2.98
C ALA A 25 -17.46 4.87 3.26
N LEU A 26 -16.63 5.57 2.46
CA LEU A 26 -16.48 7.02 2.55
C LEU A 26 -17.77 7.78 2.22
N ILE A 27 -18.47 7.36 1.17
CA ILE A 27 -19.72 7.99 0.74
C ILE A 27 -20.77 7.82 1.83
N VAL A 28 -20.89 6.61 2.39
CA VAL A 28 -21.78 6.30 3.53
C VAL A 28 -21.42 7.12 4.77
N ALA A 29 -20.13 7.33 5.04
CA ALA A 29 -19.64 8.17 6.13
C ALA A 29 -19.81 9.69 5.87
N GLY A 30 -20.31 10.08 4.71
CA GLY A 30 -20.59 11.49 4.34
C GLY A 30 -19.38 12.26 3.82
N TYR A 31 -18.36 11.56 3.34
CA TYR A 31 -17.24 12.17 2.61
C TYR A 31 -17.55 12.28 1.13
N LYS A 32 -17.02 13.33 0.48
CA LYS A 32 -17.04 13.45 -0.97
C LYS A 32 -16.02 12.47 -1.55
N ALA A 33 -16.39 11.70 -2.57
CA ALA A 33 -15.51 10.78 -3.27
C ALA A 33 -14.35 11.53 -3.93
N ARG A 34 -13.21 11.61 -3.23
CA ARG A 34 -11.98 12.25 -3.69
C ARG A 34 -10.80 11.54 -3.06
N GLY A 35 -10.19 10.55 -3.70
CA GLY A 35 -8.81 10.05 -3.46
C GLY A 35 -8.27 9.84 -2.03
N ILE A 36 -9.10 9.99 -0.98
CA ILE A 36 -8.69 10.01 0.43
C ILE A 36 -8.92 8.65 1.10
N ALA A 37 -9.55 7.70 0.40
CA ALA A 37 -9.96 6.41 0.95
C ALA A 37 -8.77 5.64 1.53
N ALA A 38 -7.73 5.45 0.71
CA ALA A 38 -6.51 4.74 1.13
C ALA A 38 -5.84 5.41 2.32
N ARG A 39 -5.77 6.76 2.34
CA ARG A 39 -5.14 7.51 3.42
C ARG A 39 -5.95 7.46 4.72
N LEU A 40 -7.27 7.57 4.63
CA LEU A 40 -8.15 7.64 5.79
C LEU A 40 -8.37 6.25 6.40
N ALA A 41 -8.54 5.21 5.57
CA ALA A 41 -8.62 3.82 6.01
C ALA A 41 -7.29 3.32 6.62
N GLY A 42 -6.15 3.85 6.16
CA GLY A 42 -4.82 3.50 6.66
C GLY A 42 -4.43 4.17 7.99
N ARG A 43 -5.24 5.07 8.57
CA ARG A 43 -4.91 5.67 9.86
C ARG A 43 -5.07 4.64 10.98
N ALA A 44 -4.10 4.63 11.91
CA ALA A 44 -4.00 3.62 12.96
C ALA A 44 -5.22 3.59 13.91
N ASP A 45 -5.85 4.74 14.15
CA ASP A 45 -7.06 4.90 14.96
C ASP A 45 -8.26 4.21 14.31
N ILE A 46 -8.49 4.45 13.01
CA ILE A 46 -9.60 3.87 12.24
C ILE A 46 -9.37 2.37 12.02
N ALA A 47 -8.16 1.97 11.61
CA ALA A 47 -7.82 0.56 11.41
C ALA A 47 -7.91 -0.26 12.71
N GLY A 48 -7.49 0.33 13.84
CA GLY A 48 -7.66 -0.26 15.16
C GLY A 48 -9.14 -0.50 15.49
N ARG A 49 -10.01 0.49 15.22
CA ARG A 49 -11.45 0.39 15.46
C ARG A 49 -12.13 -0.66 14.57
N VAL A 50 -11.79 -0.72 13.28
CA VAL A 50 -12.30 -1.74 12.36
C VAL A 50 -11.96 -3.15 12.87
N ARG A 51 -10.72 -3.35 13.34
CA ARG A 51 -10.29 -4.65 13.91
C ARG A 51 -11.10 -5.05 15.13
N GLU A 52 -11.41 -4.10 16.02
CA GLU A 52 -12.29 -4.36 17.17
C GLU A 52 -13.70 -4.75 16.74
N LEU A 53 -14.29 -4.02 15.79
CA LEU A 53 -15.66 -4.27 15.32
C LEU A 53 -15.80 -5.61 14.61
N VAL A 54 -14.82 -5.96 13.76
CA VAL A 54 -14.76 -7.28 13.11
C VAL A 54 -14.53 -8.39 14.15
N GLY A 55 -13.63 -8.18 15.11
CA GLY A 55 -13.39 -9.13 16.20
C GLY A 55 -14.60 -9.33 17.13
N ALA A 56 -15.43 -8.30 17.31
CA ALA A 56 -16.67 -8.39 18.08
C ALA A 56 -17.83 -9.06 17.30
N HIS A 57 -17.86 -8.97 15.97
CA HIS A 57 -18.84 -9.65 15.12
C HIS A 57 -18.52 -11.12 14.88
N GLN A 58 -17.30 -11.56 15.17
CA GLN A 58 -16.91 -12.97 15.15
C GLN A 58 -17.35 -13.64 16.45
N VAL A 59 -18.67 -13.81 16.62
CA VAL A 59 -19.21 -14.72 17.63
C VAL A 59 -18.66 -16.13 17.30
N PRO A 60 -17.91 -16.77 18.21
CA PRO A 60 -17.45 -18.13 17.96
C PRO A 60 -18.68 -19.02 17.72
N PRO A 61 -18.65 -19.92 16.72
CA PRO A 61 -19.78 -20.80 16.45
C PRO A 61 -20.17 -21.52 17.74
N PRO A 62 -21.47 -21.71 18.02
CA PRO A 62 -21.91 -22.40 19.23
C PRO A 62 -21.21 -23.75 19.27
N GLN A 63 -20.34 -23.93 20.26
CA GLN A 63 -19.66 -25.19 20.51
C GLN A 63 -20.74 -26.27 20.66
N PRO A 64 -20.71 -27.36 19.87
CA PRO A 64 -21.67 -28.43 20.05
C PRO A 64 -21.47 -29.01 21.46
N SER A 65 -22.54 -28.98 22.26
CA SER A 65 -22.54 -29.62 23.57
C SER A 65 -22.23 -31.12 23.42
N PRO A 66 -21.50 -31.74 24.36
CA PRO A 66 -21.17 -33.15 24.29
C PRO A 66 -22.43 -33.99 24.58
N ALA A 67 -23.21 -34.25 23.54
CA ALA A 67 -24.33 -35.18 23.60
C ALA A 67 -23.82 -36.62 23.41
N SER A 68 -23.73 -37.28 24.56
CA SER A 68 -23.58 -38.71 24.74
C SER A 68 -24.62 -39.51 23.92
N GLY A 69 -24.14 -40.45 23.11
CA GLY A 69 -24.71 -41.79 23.01
C GLY A 69 -25.84 -42.09 22.02
N ARG A 70 -25.60 -43.20 21.27
CA ARG A 70 -26.53 -44.15 20.65
C ARG A 70 -27.20 -43.80 19.30
N GLY A 71 -26.64 -44.42 18.26
CA GLY A 71 -27.26 -45.57 17.57
C GLY A 71 -28.28 -45.28 16.46
N GLY A 72 -28.06 -45.84 15.27
CA GLY A 72 -29.14 -46.02 14.30
C GLY A 72 -28.70 -46.00 12.84
N MET A 73 -28.98 -47.08 12.13
CA MET A 73 -28.64 -47.41 10.74
C MET A 73 -29.28 -46.51 9.66
N ALA A 74 -28.54 -46.39 8.55
CA ALA A 74 -28.93 -46.37 7.13
C ALA A 74 -30.02 -45.40 6.60
N HIS A 75 -29.67 -44.61 5.57
CA HIS A 75 -30.13 -44.78 4.18
C HIS A 75 -29.56 -43.66 3.25
N THR A 76 -29.09 -44.08 2.07
CA THR A 76 -29.09 -43.44 0.72
C THR A 76 -29.41 -41.93 0.64
N VAL A 77 -28.73 -41.06 -0.11
CA VAL A 77 -28.46 -41.06 -1.56
C VAL A 77 -27.23 -40.17 -1.83
N ALA A 78 -26.32 -40.63 -2.70
CA ALA A 78 -25.19 -39.84 -3.20
C ALA A 78 -25.67 -38.95 -4.36
N GLU A 79 -25.68 -37.63 -4.15
CA GLU A 79 -25.83 -36.65 -5.22
C GLU A 79 -24.46 -36.02 -5.53
N MET A 80 -24.14 -36.00 -6.82
CA MET A 80 -22.86 -35.69 -7.41
C MET A 80 -22.59 -34.19 -7.32
N ASN A 81 -21.51 -33.77 -6.65
CA ASN A 81 -20.80 -32.54 -7.03
C ASN A 81 -19.35 -32.56 -6.55
N THR A 82 -18.44 -33.03 -7.41
CA THR A 82 -17.00 -33.01 -7.15
C THR A 82 -16.35 -31.99 -8.08
N LEU A 83 -16.12 -30.78 -7.57
CA LEU A 83 -15.07 -29.89 -8.10
C LEU A 83 -13.76 -30.25 -7.40
N PRO A 84 -12.63 -30.44 -8.11
CA PRO A 84 -11.39 -30.84 -7.48
C PRO A 84 -10.76 -29.66 -6.71
N ALA A 85 -10.73 -29.79 -5.39
CA ALA A 85 -9.78 -29.05 -4.55
C ALA A 85 -8.37 -29.62 -4.81
N VAL A 86 -7.49 -28.80 -5.39
CA VAL A 86 -6.06 -29.08 -5.48
C VAL A 86 -5.49 -29.05 -4.05
N ILE A 87 -5.21 -30.22 -3.51
CA ILE A 87 -4.42 -30.40 -2.29
C ILE A 87 -2.93 -30.24 -2.68
N PRO A 88 -2.12 -29.41 -2.01
CA PRO A 88 -0.68 -29.42 -2.19
C PRO A 88 -0.12 -30.75 -1.66
N GLY A 89 0.43 -31.56 -2.56
CA GLY A 89 1.14 -32.80 -2.20
C GLY A 89 2.43 -32.53 -1.40
N PRO A 90 2.95 -33.52 -0.67
CA PRO A 90 4.17 -33.39 0.11
C PRO A 90 5.38 -33.24 -0.81
N VAL A 91 6.24 -32.28 -0.48
CA VAL A 91 7.54 -32.03 -1.11
C VAL A 91 8.36 -33.34 -1.10
N PRO A 92 8.85 -33.85 -2.24
CA PRO A 92 9.78 -34.96 -2.22
C PRO A 92 11.13 -34.49 -1.67
N GLY A 93 11.64 -35.26 -0.71
CA GLY A 93 12.92 -35.02 -0.05
C GLY A 93 14.06 -34.86 -1.03
N ILE A 94 14.91 -33.86 -0.75
CA ILE A 94 16.21 -33.67 -1.37
C ILE A 94 17.09 -34.85 -0.92
N SER A 95 17.19 -35.88 -1.75
CA SER A 95 18.25 -36.88 -1.66
C SER A 95 19.55 -36.23 -2.11
N ILE A 96 20.47 -36.02 -1.18
CA ILE A 96 21.87 -35.69 -1.44
C ILE A 96 22.63 -37.02 -1.51
N PRO A 97 23.18 -37.43 -2.65
CA PRO A 97 24.20 -38.47 -2.68
C PRO A 97 25.58 -37.88 -2.90
N GLY A 98 26.53 -38.31 -2.06
CA GLY A 98 27.87 -38.66 -2.54
C GLY A 98 28.98 -37.69 -2.18
N SER A 99 29.69 -38.03 -1.10
CA SER A 99 31.02 -37.56 -0.74
C SER A 99 32.06 -37.73 -1.87
N ALA A 100 32.92 -36.70 -1.99
CA ALA A 100 34.39 -36.65 -2.16
C ALA A 100 35.12 -37.63 -3.12
N PRO A 101 36.24 -37.21 -3.76
CA PRO A 101 37.50 -36.90 -3.06
C PRO A 101 38.08 -35.53 -3.43
N GLU A 102 38.49 -34.72 -2.45
CA GLU A 102 39.90 -34.60 -2.03
C GLU A 102 40.88 -34.47 -3.20
N THR A 103 41.25 -33.22 -3.50
CA THR A 103 42.50 -32.92 -4.20
C THR A 103 43.28 -31.96 -3.31
N GLU A 104 44.43 -32.45 -2.89
CA GLU A 104 45.41 -31.83 -2.02
C GLU A 104 45.87 -30.47 -2.57
N ILE A 105 45.90 -29.44 -1.71
CA ILE A 105 46.80 -28.30 -1.89
C ILE A 105 47.69 -28.22 -0.65
N PRO A 106 48.99 -28.52 -0.76
CA PRO A 106 49.93 -28.36 0.34
C PRO A 106 50.48 -26.92 0.34
N GLY A 107 50.56 -26.28 1.52
CA GLY A 107 51.28 -25.01 1.64
C GLY A 107 50.89 -24.10 2.81
N THR A 108 51.19 -24.53 4.03
CA THR A 108 51.74 -23.76 5.16
C THR A 108 51.66 -22.20 5.15
N SER A 109 50.76 -21.67 6.00
CA SER A 109 50.93 -20.65 7.08
C SER A 109 51.66 -19.29 6.84
N PRO A 110 51.67 -18.35 7.82
CA PRO A 110 50.59 -17.60 8.48
C PRO A 110 50.88 -16.08 8.57
N GLY A 111 49.89 -15.25 8.95
CA GLY A 111 50.04 -13.80 9.19
C GLY A 111 49.26 -12.99 8.15
N MET A 112 48.44 -12.00 8.48
CA MET A 112 48.73 -10.88 9.38
C MET A 112 47.39 -10.23 9.75
N THR A 113 47.24 -9.94 11.02
CA THR A 113 46.32 -8.95 11.58
C THR A 113 46.29 -7.66 10.76
N ALA A 114 45.22 -7.40 10.00
CA ALA A 114 44.77 -6.06 9.57
C ALA A 114 43.56 -6.16 8.62
N ALA A 115 42.35 -6.09 9.16
CA ALA A 115 41.17 -5.66 8.40
C ALA A 115 40.07 -5.14 9.36
N LEU A 116 40.49 -4.32 10.31
CA LEU A 116 39.61 -3.34 10.95
C LEU A 116 40.18 -1.98 10.52
N GLU A 117 39.30 -1.09 10.07
CA GLU A 117 39.56 0.26 9.55
C GLU A 117 39.73 0.40 8.03
N ALA A 118 38.60 0.56 7.36
CA ALA A 118 38.49 1.41 6.18
C ALA A 118 37.15 2.16 6.23
N SER A 119 36.99 3.05 7.22
CA SER A 119 35.99 4.11 7.15
C SER A 119 36.48 5.13 6.12
N ALA A 120 36.23 4.87 4.84
CA ALA A 120 36.51 5.82 3.79
C ALA A 120 35.66 7.09 4.03
N SER A 121 36.37 8.21 4.19
CA SER A 121 35.79 9.54 4.28
C SER A 121 34.95 9.85 3.04
N VAL A 122 33.70 10.25 3.24
CA VAL A 122 32.73 10.64 2.19
C VAL A 122 33.15 11.92 1.44
N ALA A 123 34.26 12.55 1.83
CA ALA A 123 34.65 13.88 1.37
C ALA A 123 35.29 13.94 -0.03
N ASP A 124 35.60 12.81 -0.69
CA ASP A 124 36.35 12.80 -1.96
C ASP A 124 35.68 11.98 -3.08
N LEU A 125 34.35 11.81 -3.02
CA LEU A 125 33.62 11.25 -4.16
C LEU A 125 33.62 12.29 -5.30
N PRO A 126 34.05 11.92 -6.52
CA PRO A 126 34.00 12.85 -7.65
C PRO A 126 32.56 13.34 -7.83
N SER A 127 32.39 14.66 -7.89
CA SER A 127 31.08 15.28 -8.11
C SER A 127 30.49 14.70 -9.39
N ARG A 128 29.37 13.98 -9.28
CA ARG A 128 28.68 13.46 -10.46
C ARG A 128 28.32 14.65 -11.36
N PRO A 129 28.55 14.56 -12.68
CA PRO A 129 28.16 15.63 -13.59
C PRO A 129 26.65 15.87 -13.47
N ALA A 130 26.25 17.13 -13.45
CA ALA A 130 24.83 17.50 -13.40
C ALA A 130 24.12 16.94 -14.66
N PRO A 131 22.91 16.37 -14.50
CA PRO A 131 22.16 15.86 -15.65
C PRO A 131 21.78 17.02 -16.58
N THR A 132 21.95 16.81 -17.89
CA THR A 132 21.51 17.78 -18.90
C THR A 132 20.00 17.70 -19.08
N ARG A 133 19.39 18.79 -19.57
CA ARG A 133 17.96 18.81 -19.93
C ARG A 133 17.61 17.66 -20.89
N GLN A 134 18.43 17.47 -21.92
CA GLN A 134 18.25 16.41 -22.91
C GLN A 134 18.24 15.02 -22.27
N TRP A 135 19.19 14.75 -21.38
CA TRP A 135 19.26 13.48 -20.65
C TRP A 135 18.01 13.23 -19.81
N VAL A 136 17.48 14.27 -19.13
CA VAL A 136 16.24 14.15 -18.34
C VAL A 136 15.06 13.79 -19.24
N LEU A 137 14.93 14.42 -20.40
CA LEU A 137 13.85 14.14 -21.34
C LEU A 137 13.92 12.71 -21.89
N GLU A 138 15.11 12.25 -22.27
CA GLU A 138 15.34 10.87 -22.70
C GLU A 138 14.93 9.88 -21.61
N ARG A 139 15.31 10.14 -20.35
CA ARG A 139 14.92 9.28 -19.21
C ARG A 139 13.42 9.31 -18.93
N LEU A 140 12.74 10.44 -19.15
CA LEU A 140 11.28 10.51 -19.00
C LEU A 140 10.57 9.72 -20.09
N VAL A 141 11.05 9.77 -21.34
CA VAL A 141 10.53 8.95 -22.44
C VAL A 141 10.73 7.47 -22.15
N ASP A 142 11.94 7.05 -21.78
CA ASP A 142 12.24 5.67 -21.39
C ASP A 142 11.31 5.18 -20.27
N ASN A 143 10.99 6.06 -19.32
CA ASN A 143 10.11 5.75 -18.20
C ASN A 143 8.66 5.58 -18.64
N VAL A 144 8.16 6.40 -19.57
CA VAL A 144 6.83 6.23 -20.17
C VAL A 144 6.76 4.90 -20.91
N GLU A 145 7.74 4.61 -21.76
CA GLU A 145 7.76 3.37 -22.55
C GLU A 145 7.75 2.12 -21.65
N ARG A 146 8.58 2.10 -20.61
CA ARG A 146 8.60 0.99 -19.65
C ARG A 146 7.30 0.86 -18.86
N ALA A 147 6.71 1.98 -18.45
CA ALA A 147 5.46 1.97 -17.69
C ALA A 147 4.26 1.56 -18.54
N LEU A 148 4.30 1.80 -19.86
CA LEU A 148 3.25 1.44 -20.82
C LEU A 148 3.41 0.06 -21.44
N GLN A 149 4.51 -0.66 -21.18
CA GLN A 149 4.70 -2.03 -21.67
C GLN A 149 3.60 -2.93 -21.11
N LEU A 150 2.66 -3.27 -21.97
CA LEU A 150 1.68 -4.32 -21.76
C LEU A 150 2.39 -5.63 -22.13
N ALA A 151 2.59 -6.53 -21.17
CA ALA A 151 2.97 -7.90 -21.52
C ALA A 151 1.86 -8.49 -22.41
N ASP A 152 2.22 -8.97 -23.60
CA ASP A 152 1.28 -9.54 -24.55
C ASP A 152 0.63 -10.78 -23.90
N PRO A 153 -0.71 -10.85 -23.75
CA PRO A 153 -1.36 -11.95 -23.01
C PRO A 153 -1.17 -13.35 -23.63
N LYS A 154 -0.55 -13.43 -24.81
CA LYS A 154 -0.41 -14.65 -25.62
C LYS A 154 0.99 -15.27 -25.61
N ASP A 155 1.95 -14.73 -24.87
CA ASP A 155 3.30 -15.32 -24.78
C ASP A 155 3.50 -16.05 -23.43
N PRO A 156 3.19 -17.36 -23.35
CA PRO A 156 3.62 -18.16 -22.22
C PRO A 156 5.10 -18.50 -22.40
N ALA A 157 5.92 -18.05 -21.46
CA ALA A 157 7.33 -18.43 -21.27
C ALA A 157 8.38 -17.67 -22.10
N THR A 158 8.71 -16.48 -21.61
CA THR A 158 10.09 -16.26 -21.19
C THR A 158 10.04 -15.68 -19.78
N GLU A 159 10.75 -16.25 -18.81
CA GLU A 159 10.78 -15.71 -17.43
C GLU A 159 11.23 -14.24 -17.37
N ALA A 160 11.83 -13.73 -18.45
CA ALA A 160 12.19 -12.32 -18.64
C ALA A 160 10.99 -11.39 -18.98
N SER A 161 9.88 -11.90 -19.52
CA SER A 161 8.70 -11.10 -19.90
C SER A 161 7.65 -11.00 -18.77
N ALA A 162 7.85 -11.71 -17.67
CA ALA A 162 6.86 -11.84 -16.60
C ALA A 162 6.74 -10.60 -15.68
N ARG A 163 7.47 -9.51 -15.94
CA ARG A 163 7.64 -8.45 -14.94
C ARG A 163 7.58 -7.01 -15.40
N THR A 164 7.00 -6.73 -16.56
CA THR A 164 6.60 -5.36 -16.88
C THR A 164 5.10 -5.22 -16.68
N LYS A 165 4.74 -4.88 -15.44
CA LYS A 165 3.37 -4.52 -15.07
C LYS A 165 3.12 -3.10 -15.57
N TYR A 166 2.03 -2.93 -16.31
CA TYR A 166 1.53 -1.60 -16.67
C TYR A 166 1.37 -0.73 -15.41
N ASP A 167 2.03 0.43 -15.39
CA ASP A 167 1.92 1.44 -14.35
C ASP A 167 1.49 2.78 -14.93
N GLY A 168 0.17 2.93 -15.08
CA GLY A 168 -0.42 4.16 -15.60
C GLY A 168 -0.10 5.39 -14.75
N SER A 169 0.18 5.25 -13.45
CA SER A 169 0.48 6.40 -12.59
C SER A 169 1.84 7.00 -12.91
N VAL A 170 2.85 6.14 -13.13
CA VAL A 170 4.20 6.53 -13.51
C VAL A 170 4.22 7.11 -14.92
N ALA A 171 3.51 6.46 -15.86
CA ALA A 171 3.39 6.95 -17.24
C ALA A 171 2.75 8.35 -17.30
N ASN A 172 1.62 8.55 -16.59
CA ASN A 172 0.92 9.83 -16.56
C ASN A 172 1.78 10.95 -15.99
N ARG A 173 2.55 10.67 -14.92
CA ARG A 173 3.42 11.69 -14.33
C ARG A 173 4.56 12.08 -15.26
N ALA A 174 5.17 11.11 -15.94
CA ALA A 174 6.23 11.41 -16.90
C ALA A 174 5.71 12.18 -18.12
N LEU A 175 4.52 11.82 -18.64
CA LEU A 175 3.85 12.56 -19.71
C LEU A 175 3.46 13.99 -19.29
N GLU A 176 3.02 14.19 -18.03
CA GLU A 176 2.75 15.53 -17.50
C GLU A 176 4.00 16.43 -17.55
N LEU A 177 5.14 15.90 -17.10
CA LEU A 177 6.41 16.64 -17.09
C LEU A 177 6.90 16.96 -18.52
N LEU A 178 6.78 16.00 -19.43
CA LEU A 178 7.09 16.22 -20.85
C LEU A 178 6.18 17.30 -21.47
N GLY A 179 4.87 17.23 -21.21
CA GLY A 179 3.92 18.22 -21.72
C GLY A 179 4.15 19.63 -21.13
N LYS A 180 4.58 19.74 -19.87
CA LYS A 180 4.97 21.02 -19.27
C LYS A 180 6.20 21.61 -19.96
N GLU A 181 7.19 20.78 -20.25
CA GLU A 181 8.39 21.21 -20.96
C GLU A 181 8.09 21.67 -22.40
N LEU A 182 7.12 21.02 -23.06
CA LEU A 182 6.65 21.39 -24.40
C LEU A 182 5.66 22.57 -24.40
N GLY A 183 5.31 23.12 -23.23
CA GLY A 183 4.30 24.19 -23.12
C GLY A 183 2.87 23.76 -23.46
N MET A 184 2.59 22.45 -23.46
CA MET A 184 1.25 21.90 -23.72
C MET A 184 0.29 22.10 -22.55
N PHE A 185 0.82 22.28 -21.33
CA PHE A 185 0.02 22.52 -20.14
C PHE A 185 0.21 23.94 -19.62
N THR A 186 -0.88 24.69 -19.52
CA THR A 186 -0.91 25.97 -18.81
C THR A 186 -1.21 25.72 -17.34
N GLU A 187 -0.31 26.14 -16.45
CA GLU A 187 -0.59 26.16 -15.01
C GLU A 187 -1.55 27.31 -14.72
N ARG A 188 -2.85 26.98 -14.62
CA ARG A 188 -3.83 27.93 -14.12
C ARG A 188 -3.76 27.92 -12.60
N SER A 189 -3.12 28.94 -12.02
CA SER A 189 -3.33 29.23 -10.62
C SER A 189 -4.77 29.72 -10.45
N GLU A 190 -5.58 28.94 -9.76
CA GLU A 190 -6.88 29.42 -9.29
C GLU A 190 -6.60 30.50 -8.23
N ASN A 191 -6.62 31.76 -8.65
CA ASN A 191 -6.57 32.88 -7.72
C ASN A 191 -7.89 32.87 -6.95
N GLN A 192 -7.91 32.17 -5.81
CA GLN A 192 -9.00 32.29 -4.85
C GLN A 192 -8.97 33.70 -4.28
N HIS A 193 -9.75 34.59 -4.89
CA HIS A 193 -9.96 35.92 -4.37
C HIS A 193 -10.79 35.81 -3.09
N THR A 194 -10.10 35.71 -1.95
CA THR A 194 -10.73 35.78 -0.63
C THR A 194 -11.12 37.23 -0.38
N LEU A 195 -12.36 37.57 -0.74
CA LEU A 195 -12.99 38.80 -0.24
C LEU A 195 -13.21 38.61 1.25
N HIS A 196 -12.34 39.19 2.05
CA HIS A 196 -12.65 39.44 3.45
C HIS A 196 -13.63 40.61 3.48
N ASP A 197 -14.88 40.35 3.86
CA ASP A 197 -15.82 41.40 4.25
C ASP A 197 -15.27 42.06 5.53
N ILE A 198 -14.40 43.04 5.35
CA ILE A 198 -13.99 43.96 6.39
C ILE A 198 -15.14 44.95 6.50
N SER A 199 -16.00 44.75 7.50
CA SER A 199 -17.07 45.71 7.79
C SER A 199 -16.48 47.07 8.14
N ASP A 200 -17.04 48.13 7.58
CA ASP A 200 -16.69 49.52 7.93
C ASP A 200 -17.11 49.90 9.36
N GLN A 201 -17.86 49.03 10.05
CA GLN A 201 -18.22 49.23 11.44
C GLN A 201 -17.18 48.57 12.35
N PRO A 202 -16.44 49.35 13.17
CA PRO A 202 -15.52 48.78 14.12
C PRO A 202 -16.28 47.90 15.12
N LEU A 203 -15.71 46.76 15.51
CA LEU A 203 -16.29 45.92 16.56
C LEU A 203 -16.43 46.74 17.84
N THR A 204 -17.57 46.59 18.51
CA THR A 204 -17.76 47.16 19.85
C THR A 204 -16.80 46.50 20.84
N PRO A 205 -16.43 47.18 21.94
CA PRO A 205 -15.53 46.62 22.97
C PRO A 205 -15.99 45.25 23.48
N ASP A 206 -17.29 45.07 23.70
CA ASP A 206 -17.87 43.82 24.20
C ASP A 206 -17.77 42.68 23.17
N GLN A 207 -18.00 42.99 21.88
CA GLN A 207 -17.84 42.01 20.79
C GLN A 207 -16.38 41.63 20.58
N TRP A 208 -15.46 42.59 20.73
CA TRP A 208 -14.04 42.33 20.66
C TRP A 208 -13.58 41.42 21.81
N ALA A 209 -14.01 41.73 23.04
CA ALA A 209 -13.73 40.91 24.21
C ALA A 209 -14.25 39.47 24.03
N LYS A 210 -15.50 39.31 23.58
CA LYS A 210 -16.08 37.98 23.30
C LYS A 210 -15.31 37.20 22.22
N ARG A 211 -14.78 37.88 21.21
CA ARG A 211 -14.07 37.23 20.09
C ARG A 211 -12.62 36.88 20.42
N HIS A 212 -11.96 37.64 21.29
CA HIS A 212 -10.51 37.56 21.49
C HIS A 212 -10.04 37.28 22.91
N VAL A 213 -10.85 37.56 23.93
CA VAL A 213 -10.47 37.40 25.33
C VAL A 213 -10.94 36.05 25.89
N GLY A 214 -11.96 35.44 25.30
CA GLY A 214 -12.56 34.20 25.79
C GLY A 214 -13.33 34.43 27.10
N ASP A 215 -14.41 33.67 27.32
CA ASP A 215 -15.20 33.79 28.56
C ASP A 215 -14.33 33.28 29.73
N ALA A 216 -13.82 34.21 30.54
CA ALA A 216 -13.13 33.92 31.79
C ALA A 216 -14.13 33.54 32.90
#